data_AF-A0AAP0REJ5-F1
#
_entry.id   AF-A0AAP0REJ5-F1
#
_cell.length_a   1.000
_cell.length_b   1.000
_cell.length_c   1.000
_cell.angle_alpha   90.00
_cell.angle_beta   90.00
_cell.angle_gamma   90.00
#
_symmetry.space_group_name_H-M   'P 1'
#
loop_
_entity.id
_entity.type
_entity.pdbx_description
1 polymer ?
#
loop_
_entity_poly.entity_id
_entity_poly.type
_entity_poly.pdbx_seq_one_letter_code
_entity_poly.pdbx_strand_id
1 'polypeptide(L)' 'MASSSSAVLEDVPSVDIMTELLRRMKCSSKPDKRLILVGPPGSGKGTQSPIIKDDYCLCHLATGDMLRAAVAC' A
#
# COMPACT_ATOMS: atom_id res chain seq x y z
N MET A 1 20.85 15.34 9.02
CA MET A 1 20.62 16.22 7.86
C MET A 1 20.17 15.34 6.70
N ALA A 2 18.88 15.03 6.63
CA ALA A 2 18.27 14.39 5.46
C ALA A 2 17.28 15.41 4.92
N SER A 3 17.62 15.93 3.75
CA SER A 3 16.97 17.04 3.07
C SER A 3 15.48 16.75 2.92
N SER A 4 14.66 17.60 3.53
CA SER A 4 13.24 17.71 3.21
C SER A 4 13.12 18.23 1.79
N SER A 5 13.04 17.32 0.82
CA SER A 5 12.70 17.67 -0.55
C SER A 5 11.25 18.16 -0.57
N SER A 6 11.08 19.47 -0.41
CA SER A 6 9.83 20.16 -0.68
C SER A 6 9.55 20.01 -2.18
N ALA A 7 8.87 18.94 -2.57
CA ALA A 7 8.36 18.79 -3.93
C ALA A 7 7.46 20.00 -4.22
N VAL A 8 7.89 20.85 -5.15
CA VAL A 8 7.16 22.04 -5.55
C VAL A 8 5.90 21.56 -6.28
N LEU A 9 4.72 21.90 -5.76
CA LEU A 9 3.42 21.50 -6.33
C LEU A 9 3.23 21.97 -7.79
N GLU A 10 4.00 22.96 -8.22
CA GLU A 10 3.98 23.52 -9.59
C GLU A 10 4.54 22.55 -10.64
N ASP A 11 5.39 21.59 -10.24
CA ASP A 11 6.00 20.61 -11.15
C ASP A 11 5.12 19.37 -11.40
N VAL A 12 3.96 19.27 -10.73
CA VAL A 12 3.08 18.10 -10.88
C VAL A 12 2.10 18.32 -12.03
N PRO A 13 2.14 17.51 -13.11
CA PRO A 13 1.18 17.58 -14.19
C PRO A 13 -0.26 17.43 -13.69
N SER A 14 -1.18 18.21 -14.26
CA SER A 14 -2.61 18.13 -13.93
C SER A 14 -3.19 16.72 -14.14
N VAL A 15 -2.66 15.96 -15.10
CA VAL A 15 -3.04 14.56 -15.36
C VAL A 15 -2.73 13.65 -14.16
N ASP A 16 -1.60 13.85 -13.49
CA ASP A 16 -1.19 13.03 -12.35
C ASP A 16 -2.07 13.33 -11.13
N ILE A 17 -2.40 14.61 -10.92
CA ILE A 17 -3.37 15.04 -9.91
C ILE A 17 -4.73 14.39 -10.17
N MET A 18 -5.23 14.45 -11.41
CA MET A 18 -6.50 13.84 -11.78
C MET A 18 -6.49 12.32 -11.59
N THR A 19 -5.36 11.66 -11.90
CA THR A 19 -5.19 10.22 -11.73
C THR A 19 -5.24 9.82 -10.25
N GLU A 20 -4.56 10.57 -9.38
CA GLU A 20 -4.57 10.31 -7.94
C GLU A 20 -5.94 10.64 -7.31
N LEU A 21 -6.62 11.71 -7.75
CA LEU A 21 -7.99 12.01 -7.35
C LEU A 21 -8.95 10.87 -7.71
N LEU A 22 -8.88 10.37 -8.94
CA LEU A 22 -9.69 9.23 -9.39
C LEU A 22 -9.39 7.97 -8.57
N ARG A 23 -8.13 7.72 -8.23
CA ARG A 23 -7.73 6.61 -7.36
C ARG A 23 -8.38 6.73 -5.97
N ARG A 24 -8.30 7.91 -5.34
CA ARG A 24 -8.92 8.16 -4.02
C ARG A 24 -10.43 8.01 -4.04
N MET A 25 -11.09 8.53 -5.07
CA MET A 25 -12.54 8.34 -5.26
C MET A 25 -12.92 6.87 -5.38
N LYS A 26 -12.14 6.08 -6.16
CA LYS A 26 -12.34 4.62 -6.28
C LYS A 26 -12.13 3.92 -4.93
N CYS A 27 -11.20 4.36 -4.10
CA CYS A 27 -10.99 3.79 -2.77
C CYS A 27 -12.12 4.13 -1.80
N SER A 28 -12.61 5.39 -1.83
CA SER A 28 -13.61 5.90 -0.88
C SER A 28 -14.96 5.20 -0.97
N SER A 29 -15.30 4.58 -2.11
CA SER A 29 -16.56 3.86 -2.28
C SER A 29 -16.50 2.41 -1.81
N LYS A 30 -15.32 1.89 -1.45
CA LYS A 30 -15.14 0.49 -1.05
C LYS A 30 -15.51 0.31 0.43
N PRO A 31 -16.14 -0.82 0.79
CA PRO A 31 -16.45 -1.09 2.18
C PRO A 31 -15.19 -1.39 2.99
N ASP A 32 -15.15 -0.91 4.22
CA ASP A 32 -14.09 -1.25 5.18
C ASP A 32 -14.03 -2.76 5.43
N LYS A 33 -12.82 -3.31 5.47
CA LYS A 33 -12.58 -4.73 5.74
C LYS A 33 -11.37 -4.93 6.65
N ARG A 34 -11.45 -5.93 7.52
CA ARG A 34 -10.33 -6.45 8.31
C ARG A 34 -10.12 -7.91 7.94
N LEU A 35 -9.08 -8.19 7.17
CA LEU A 35 -8.79 -9.53 6.65
C LEU A 35 -7.56 -10.10 7.35
N ILE A 36 -7.61 -11.40 7.63
CA ILE A 36 -6.46 -12.19 8.11
C ILE A 36 -6.26 -13.32 7.10
N LEU A 37 -5.07 -13.38 6.50
CA LEU A 37 -4.70 -14.43 5.54
C LEU A 37 -3.95 -15.53 6.28
N VAL A 38 -4.57 -16.71 6.39
CA VAL A 38 -4.03 -17.87 7.11
C VAL A 38 -3.72 -19.00 6.12
N GLY A 39 -2.61 -19.70 6.34
CA GLY A 39 -2.23 -20.85 5.54
C GLY A 39 -0.78 -21.26 5.76
N PRO A 40 -0.38 -22.46 5.31
CA PRO A 40 1.00 -22.93 5.40
C PRO A 40 1.99 -22.05 4.61
N PRO A 41 3.31 -22.13 4.86
CA PRO A 41 4.31 -21.47 4.00
C PRO A 41 4.13 -21.93 2.54
N GLY A 42 4.31 -21.03 1.59
CA GLY A 42 4.07 -21.32 0.16
C GLY A 42 2.60 -21.25 -0.30
N SER A 43 1.63 -21.02 0.60
CA SER A 43 0.20 -20.93 0.23
C SER A 43 -0.20 -19.66 -0.54
N GLY A 44 0.75 -18.86 -1.02
CA GLY A 44 0.46 -17.64 -1.81
C GLY A 44 0.01 -16.41 -1.02
N LYS A 45 0.02 -16.42 0.32
CA LYS A 45 -0.37 -15.25 1.14
C LYS A 45 0.40 -13.98 0.77
N GLY A 46 1.72 -14.08 0.61
CA GLY A 46 2.56 -12.93 0.25
C GLY A 46 2.26 -12.37 -1.14
N THR A 47 1.73 -13.19 -2.04
CA THR A 47 1.31 -12.77 -3.39
C THR A 47 -0.07 -12.12 -3.39
N GLN A 48 -1.02 -12.69 -2.63
CA GLN A 48 -2.39 -12.19 -2.60
C GLN A 48 -2.56 -10.94 -1.73
N SER A 49 -1.76 -10.77 -0.67
CA SER A 49 -1.92 -9.64 0.26
C SER A 49 -1.72 -8.27 -0.41
N PRO A 50 -0.68 -8.05 -1.26
CA PRO A 50 -0.52 -6.80 -2.00
C PRO A 50 -1.65 -6.52 -3.01
N ILE A 51 -2.15 -7.56 -3.68
CA ILE A 51 -3.27 -7.42 -4.62
C ILE A 51 -4.52 -6.92 -3.89
N ILE A 52 -4.85 -7.56 -2.76
CA ILE A 52 -5.99 -7.16 -1.92
C ILE A 52 -5.79 -5.75 -1.34
N LYS A 53 -4.55 -5.40 -0.96
CA LYS A 53 -4.19 -4.06 -0.48
C LYS A 53 -4.51 -3.00 -1.53
N ASP A 54 -4.10 -3.20 -2.79
CA ASP A 54 -4.33 -2.23 -3.86
C ASP A 54 -5.79 -2.20 -4.31
N ASP A 55 -6.44 -3.37 -4.39
CA ASP A 55 -7.84 -3.52 -4.78
C ASP A 55 -8.83 -3.00 -3.75
N TYR A 56 -8.49 -2.96 -2.47
CA TYR A 56 -9.36 -2.45 -1.41
C TYR A 56 -8.81 -1.21 -0.70
N CYS A 57 -7.65 -0.73 -1.11
CA CYS A 57 -6.96 0.41 -0.51
C CYS A 57 -6.75 0.23 1.01
N LEU A 58 -6.42 -1.01 1.41
CA LEU A 58 -6.24 -1.40 2.81
C LEU A 58 -4.78 -1.27 3.25
N CYS A 59 -4.55 -1.27 4.56
CA CYS A 59 -3.20 -1.40 5.10
C CYS A 59 -2.72 -2.85 4.98
N HIS A 60 -1.52 -3.06 4.44
CA HIS A 60 -0.88 -4.38 4.40
C HIS A 60 0.06 -4.54 5.59
N LEU A 61 -0.30 -5.42 6.53
CA LEU A 61 0.49 -5.73 7.70
C LEU A 61 1.04 -7.17 7.63
N ALA A 62 2.28 -7.31 7.19
CA ALA A 62 2.98 -8.59 7.12
C ALA A 62 4.02 -8.72 8.23
N THR A 63 3.64 -9.37 9.34
CA THR A 63 4.54 -9.58 10.49
C THR A 63 5.84 -10.30 10.11
N GLY A 64 5.78 -11.22 9.14
CA GLY A 64 6.98 -11.90 8.63
C GLY A 64 7.99 -10.95 7.96
N ASP A 65 7.52 -9.94 7.21
CA ASP A 65 8.41 -8.94 6.60
C ASP A 65 9.00 -8.02 7.67
N MET A 66 8.19 -7.61 8.64
CA MET A 66 8.64 -6.77 9.76
C MET A 66 9.72 -7.47 10.60
N LEU A 67 9.52 -8.76 10.91
CA LEU A 67 10.51 -9.56 11.64
C LEU A 67 11.78 -9.78 10.82
N ARG A 68 11.68 -10.06 9.51
CA ARG A 68 12.85 -10.18 8.65
C ARG A 68 13.65 -8.88 8.58
N ALA A 69 12.97 -7.74 8.45
CA ALA A 69 13.61 -6.42 8.45
C ALA A 69 14.28 -6.09 9.79
N ALA A 70 13.72 -6.53 10.91
CA ALA A 70 14.29 -6.30 12.24
C ALA A 70 15.54 -7.15 12.53
N VAL A 71 15.74 -8.26 11.80
CA VAL A 71 16.86 -9.19 12.00
C VAL A 71 17.92 -9.08 10.89
N ALA A 72 17.58 -8.46 9.76
CA ALA A 72 18.55 -8.10 8.73
C ALA A 72 19.42 -6.94 9.24
N CYS A 73 20.62 -7.27 9.72
CA CYS A 73 21.67 -6.32 10.11
C CYS A 73 22.14 -5.46 8.94
#